data_AF-A0A920WN34-F1
#
_entry.id   AF-A0A920WN34-F1
#
_cell.length_a   1.000
_cell.length_b   1.000
_cell.length_c   1.000
_cell.angle_alpha   90.00
_cell.angle_beta   90.00
_cell.angle_gamma   90.00
#
_symmetry.space_group_name_H-M   'P 1'
#
loop_
_entity.id
_entity.type
_entity.pdbx_description
1 polymer ?
#
loop_
_entity_poly.entity_id
_entity_poly.type
_entity_poly.pdbx_seq_one_letter_code
_entity_poly.pdbx_strand_id
1 'polypeptide(L)'
;MFPTLASLIEERMRDDPDLTHAVIHSLNEWIHDEWTFDYQNRIFATPIITLPIVDKAIAELEWCLDRGVRCILIRPAPAWGLRGSRSPGLPEFDPFWARVEEAGVLVGMHSSDSGYADLVSIGEGPTEFLPFQPNPFRSLVMANRAITDMMNAMVCHGAFSRFPNLQICHDRKRRDLGEAPS
;
A
#
# COMPACT_ATOMS: atom_id res chain seq x y z
N MET A 1 -2.75 -0.92 -13.49
CA MET A 1 -1.76 0.17 -13.53
C MET A 1 -1.61 0.69 -12.13
N PHE A 2 -0.40 0.62 -11.56
CA PHE A 2 -0.11 1.11 -10.21
C PHE A 2 0.47 2.54 -10.28
N PRO A 3 -0.12 3.54 -9.61
CA PRO A 3 0.38 4.91 -9.64
C PRO A 3 1.65 5.04 -8.78
N THR A 4 2.83 5.07 -9.43
CA THR A 4 4.13 4.98 -8.75
C THR A 4 4.41 6.14 -7.77
N LEU A 5 3.95 7.37 -8.06
CA LEU A 5 4.22 8.55 -7.20
C LEU A 5 3.46 8.49 -5.87
N ALA A 6 2.30 7.83 -5.87
CA ALA A 6 1.41 7.83 -4.73
C ALA A 6 1.95 7.04 -3.53
N SER A 7 2.89 6.15 -3.80
CA SER A 7 3.64 5.37 -2.82
C SER A 7 4.43 6.19 -1.79
N LEU A 8 4.56 7.51 -2.00
CA LEU A 8 5.28 8.44 -1.13
C LEU A 8 4.34 9.24 -0.20
N ILE A 9 3.06 9.38 -0.56
CA ILE A 9 2.14 10.35 0.06
C ILE A 9 1.90 10.00 1.53
N GLU A 10 1.51 8.76 1.79
CA GLU A 10 1.13 8.30 3.14
C GLU A 10 2.27 8.36 4.14
N GLU A 11 3.52 8.11 3.73
CA GLU A 11 4.66 8.19 4.65
C GLU A 11 5.01 9.65 4.98
N ARG A 12 4.89 10.56 4.00
CA ARG A 12 5.20 11.98 4.18
C ARG A 12 4.14 12.76 4.96
N MET A 13 2.91 12.23 5.01
CA MET A 13 1.78 12.82 5.71
C MET A 13 1.36 11.97 6.93
N ARG A 14 2.23 11.08 7.42
CA ARG A 14 1.91 10.11 8.49
C ARG A 14 1.41 10.75 9.79
N ASP A 15 1.73 12.03 10.01
CA ASP A 15 1.32 12.84 11.16
C ASP A 15 -0.04 13.55 10.98
N ASP A 16 -0.57 13.59 9.76
CA ASP A 16 -1.89 14.15 9.44
C ASP A 16 -2.74 13.14 8.63
N PRO A 17 -3.46 12.25 9.34
CA PRO A 17 -4.39 11.30 8.71
C PRO A 17 -5.46 11.97 7.85
N ASP A 18 -6.01 13.10 8.29
CA ASP A 18 -7.10 13.78 7.58
C ASP A 18 -6.61 14.35 6.24
N LEU A 19 -5.42 14.96 6.24
CA LEU A 19 -4.74 15.40 5.02
C LEU A 19 -4.42 14.21 4.10
N THR A 20 -3.91 13.11 4.65
CA THR A 20 -3.60 11.90 3.88
C THR A 20 -4.82 11.39 3.12
N HIS A 21 -5.97 11.29 3.79
CA HIS A 21 -7.24 10.88 3.17
C HIS A 21 -7.68 11.85 2.06
N ALA A 22 -7.62 13.16 2.32
CA ALA A 22 -8.02 14.17 1.33
C ALA A 22 -7.14 14.14 0.06
N VAL A 23 -5.83 14.00 0.22
CA VAL A 23 -4.89 13.95 -0.90
C VAL A 23 -5.06 12.66 -1.69
N ILE A 24 -5.23 11.51 -1.02
CA ILE A 24 -5.50 10.23 -1.69
C ILE A 24 -6.81 10.29 -2.50
N HIS A 25 -7.88 10.86 -1.93
CA HIS A 25 -9.13 11.05 -2.65
C HIS A 25 -8.93 11.89 -3.92
N SER A 26 -8.28 13.06 -3.80
CA SER A 26 -8.03 13.94 -4.95
C SER A 26 -7.19 13.26 -6.05
N LEU A 27 -6.28 12.36 -5.66
CA LEU A 27 -5.50 11.57 -6.61
C LEU A 27 -6.36 10.50 -7.29
N ASN A 28 -7.23 9.82 -6.54
CA ASN A 28 -8.15 8.84 -7.10
C ASN A 28 -9.17 9.48 -8.06
N GLU A 29 -9.65 10.70 -7.75
CA GLU A 29 -10.47 11.50 -8.67
C GLU A 29 -9.71 11.78 -9.97
N TRP A 30 -8.48 12.27 -9.89
CA TRP A 30 -7.66 12.53 -11.07
C TRP A 30 -7.40 11.25 -11.90
N ILE A 31 -7.09 10.13 -11.25
CA ILE A 31 -6.91 8.83 -11.93
C ILE A 31 -8.20 8.44 -12.64
N HIS A 32 -9.34 8.59 -11.99
CA HIS A 32 -10.63 8.25 -12.56
C HIS A 32 -10.97 9.14 -13.77
N ASP A 33 -10.71 10.44 -13.67
CA ASP A 33 -11.02 11.39 -14.75
C ASP A 33 -10.16 11.16 -15.99
N GLU A 34 -8.87 10.86 -15.82
CA GLU A 34 -7.95 10.65 -16.95
C GLU A 34 -8.00 9.22 -17.52
N TRP A 35 -8.12 8.22 -16.65
CA TRP A 35 -7.96 6.82 -17.03
C TRP A 35 -9.21 5.98 -16.79
N THR A 36 -10.15 6.40 -15.95
CA THR A 36 -11.17 5.53 -15.33
C THR A 36 -10.53 4.34 -14.57
N PHE A 37 -11.31 3.59 -13.79
CA PHE A 37 -10.79 2.38 -13.14
C PHE A 37 -10.80 1.15 -14.04
N ASP A 38 -11.56 1.20 -15.14
CA ASP A 38 -11.64 0.14 -16.15
C ASP A 38 -11.59 0.76 -17.55
N TYR A 39 -10.40 1.24 -17.95
CA TYR A 39 -10.21 1.85 -19.26
C TYR A 39 -10.36 0.79 -20.35
N GLN A 40 -11.48 0.86 -21.07
CA GLN A 40 -11.78 0.00 -22.23
C GLN A 40 -11.61 -1.51 -21.97
N ASN A 41 -11.84 -1.99 -20.73
CA ASN A 41 -11.60 -3.40 -20.36
C ASN A 41 -10.16 -3.89 -20.60
N ARG A 42 -9.19 -2.96 -20.57
CA ARG A 42 -7.78 -3.22 -20.92
C ARG A 42 -6.81 -2.69 -19.89
N ILE A 43 -7.10 -1.54 -19.28
CA ILE A 43 -6.26 -0.96 -18.24
C ILE A 43 -7.09 -0.81 -16.98
N PHE A 44 -6.76 -1.62 -15.98
CA PHE A 44 -7.36 -1.54 -14.66
C PHE A 44 -6.50 -0.63 -13.79
N ALA A 45 -6.90 0.63 -13.64
CA ALA A 45 -6.21 1.55 -12.74
C ALA A 45 -6.53 1.16 -11.29
N THR A 46 -5.51 1.13 -10.44
CA THR A 46 -5.67 0.71 -9.04
C THR A 46 -5.73 1.95 -8.14
N PRO A 47 -6.93 2.44 -7.78
CA PRO A 47 -7.06 3.53 -6.82
C PRO A 47 -6.53 3.10 -5.46
N ILE A 48 -6.19 4.08 -4.65
CA ILE A 48 -5.45 3.87 -3.41
C ILE A 48 -6.40 4.01 -2.25
N ILE A 49 -6.31 3.10 -1.30
CA ILE A 49 -7.04 3.19 -0.05
C ILE A 49 -6.04 3.31 1.09
N THR A 50 -6.14 4.41 1.84
CA THR A 50 -5.36 4.63 3.05
C THR A 50 -6.18 4.26 4.29
N LEU A 51 -5.56 3.56 5.24
CA LEU A 51 -6.23 2.99 6.42
C LEU A 51 -6.19 3.80 7.75
N PRO A 52 -5.54 4.97 7.89
CA PRO A 52 -5.51 5.71 9.16
C PRO A 52 -6.86 5.98 9.84
N ILE A 53 -7.92 6.13 9.06
CA ILE A 53 -9.28 6.38 9.55
C ILE A 53 -10.18 5.38 8.83
N VAL A 54 -10.62 4.34 9.55
CA VAL A 54 -11.31 3.17 8.96
C VAL A 54 -12.60 3.58 8.25
N ASP A 55 -13.39 4.47 8.85
CA ASP A 55 -14.65 4.93 8.24
C ASP A 55 -14.42 5.66 6.91
N LYS A 56 -13.35 6.45 6.80
CA LYS A 56 -12.97 7.13 5.56
C LYS A 56 -12.43 6.14 4.52
N ALA A 57 -11.67 5.14 4.96
CA ALA A 57 -11.17 4.08 4.08
C ALA A 57 -12.33 3.28 3.46
N ILE A 58 -13.39 3.01 4.23
CA ILE A 58 -14.61 2.36 3.74
C ILE A 58 -15.34 3.29 2.77
N ALA A 59 -15.53 4.56 3.11
CA ALA A 59 -16.17 5.52 2.20
C ALA A 59 -15.45 5.65 0.86
N GLU A 60 -14.11 5.67 0.88
CA GLU A 60 -13.28 5.71 -0.34
C GLU A 60 -13.41 4.41 -1.14
N LEU A 61 -13.47 3.26 -0.47
CA LEU A 61 -13.72 1.96 -1.10
C LEU A 61 -15.09 1.95 -1.80
N GLU A 62 -16.16 2.39 -1.14
CA GLU A 62 -17.49 2.49 -1.76
C GLU A 62 -17.46 3.39 -3.00
N TRP A 63 -16.83 4.56 -2.88
CA TRP A 63 -16.70 5.49 -3.99
C TRP A 63 -15.97 4.87 -5.20
N CYS A 64 -14.95 4.04 -4.95
CA CYS A 64 -14.26 3.29 -6.00
C CYS A 64 -15.11 2.14 -6.59
N LEU A 65 -15.87 1.44 -5.75
CA LEU A 65 -16.75 0.33 -6.15
C LEU A 65 -17.89 0.81 -7.05
N ASP A 66 -18.49 1.95 -6.73
CA ASP A 66 -19.51 2.60 -7.56
C ASP A 66 -18.99 2.95 -8.97
N ARG A 67 -17.66 3.00 -9.13
CA ARG A 67 -16.95 3.30 -10.39
C ARG A 67 -16.33 2.06 -11.05
N GLY A 68 -16.71 0.86 -10.60
CA GLY A 68 -16.32 -0.40 -11.23
C GLY A 68 -14.87 -0.81 -10.99
N VAL A 69 -14.26 -0.40 -9.88
CA VAL A 69 -12.91 -0.83 -9.53
C VAL A 69 -12.83 -2.36 -9.42
N ARG A 70 -11.74 -2.95 -9.93
CA ARG A 70 -11.45 -4.39 -9.81
C ARG A 70 -10.31 -4.71 -8.84
N CYS A 71 -9.44 -3.74 -8.63
CA CYS A 71 -8.26 -3.88 -7.78
C CYS A 71 -7.96 -2.55 -7.10
N ILE A 72 -7.74 -2.58 -5.78
CA ILE A 72 -7.34 -1.43 -4.98
C ILE A 72 -5.87 -1.56 -4.56
N LEU A 73 -5.20 -0.45 -4.32
CA LEU A 73 -3.83 -0.41 -3.81
C LEU A 73 -3.84 -0.04 -2.32
N ILE A 74 -3.25 -0.90 -1.50
CA ILE A 74 -2.95 -0.61 -0.09
C ILE A 74 -1.44 -0.66 0.09
N ARG A 75 -0.88 0.37 0.71
CA ARG A 75 0.55 0.43 1.01
C ARG A 75 0.95 -0.70 1.98
N PRO A 76 2.02 -1.48 1.72
CA PRO A 76 2.48 -2.53 2.62
C PRO A 76 3.24 -1.96 3.84
N ALA A 77 2.51 -1.26 4.69
CA ALA A 77 3.03 -0.56 5.86
C ALA A 77 1.98 -0.52 6.98
N PRO A 78 2.39 -0.24 8.23
CA PRO A 78 1.46 0.08 9.29
C PRO A 78 0.55 1.27 8.94
N ALA A 79 -0.70 1.23 9.40
CA ALA A 79 -1.62 2.36 9.31
C ALA A 79 -1.28 3.38 10.40
N TRP A 80 -0.71 4.52 10.00
CA TRP A 80 -0.35 5.61 10.91
C TRP A 80 -1.56 6.47 11.24
N GLY A 81 -1.98 6.50 12.50
CA GLY A 81 -3.00 7.42 12.99
C GLY A 81 -2.42 8.42 14.00
N LEU A 82 -3.27 9.30 14.51
CA LEU A 82 -2.88 10.33 15.52
C LEU A 82 -2.27 9.75 16.80
N ARG A 83 -2.51 8.47 17.10
CA ARG A 83 -2.01 7.77 18.29
C ARG A 83 -0.84 6.83 17.99
N GLY A 84 -0.25 6.93 16.80
CA GLY A 84 0.84 6.08 16.35
C GLY A 84 0.42 5.06 15.30
N SER A 85 1.35 4.18 14.98
CA SER A 85 1.17 3.13 13.99
C SER A 85 0.36 1.96 14.53
N ARG A 86 -0.49 1.40 13.67
CA ARG A 86 -1.34 0.24 13.97
C ARG A 86 -1.19 -0.79 12.87
N SER A 87 -1.22 -2.07 13.23
CA SER A 87 -1.16 -3.14 12.25
C SER A 87 -2.51 -3.26 11.53
N PRO A 88 -2.54 -3.22 10.19
CA PRO A 88 -3.76 -3.46 9.42
C PRO A 88 -4.43 -4.82 9.69
N GLY A 89 -3.70 -5.80 10.25
CA GLY A 89 -4.27 -7.09 10.64
C GLY A 89 -5.07 -7.11 11.95
N LEU A 90 -5.14 -5.99 12.71
CA LEU A 90 -5.86 -5.93 13.98
C LEU A 90 -7.38 -5.85 13.79
N PRO A 91 -8.19 -6.29 14.78
CA PRO A 91 -9.66 -6.30 14.68
C PRO A 91 -10.31 -4.95 14.39
N GLU A 92 -9.63 -3.84 14.69
CA GLU A 92 -10.14 -2.49 14.37
C GLU A 92 -10.32 -2.25 12.86
N PHE A 93 -9.59 -2.99 12.02
CA PHE A 93 -9.69 -2.92 10.55
C PHE A 93 -10.67 -3.95 9.97
N ASP A 94 -11.26 -4.81 10.80
CA ASP A 94 -12.20 -5.84 10.37
C ASP A 94 -13.37 -5.29 9.55
N PRO A 95 -14.00 -4.13 9.88
CA PRO A 95 -15.07 -3.58 9.05
C PRO A 95 -14.63 -3.29 7.61
N PHE A 96 -13.38 -2.83 7.43
CA PHE A 96 -12.82 -2.57 6.11
C PHE A 96 -12.56 -3.89 5.36
N TRP A 97 -11.93 -4.87 6.00
CA TRP A 97 -11.63 -6.15 5.37
C TRP A 97 -12.88 -6.97 5.03
N ALA A 98 -13.90 -6.93 5.90
CA ALA A 98 -15.21 -7.51 5.63
C ALA A 98 -15.79 -6.94 4.34
N ARG A 99 -15.76 -5.60 4.20
CA ARG A 99 -16.31 -4.94 3.03
C ARG A 99 -15.53 -5.26 1.75
N VAL A 100 -14.20 -5.34 1.82
CA VAL A 100 -13.33 -5.75 0.72
C VAL A 100 -13.63 -7.19 0.28
N GLU A 101 -13.77 -8.12 1.24
CA GLU A 101 -14.10 -9.52 0.96
C GLU A 101 -15.49 -9.66 0.33
N GLU A 102 -16.50 -8.96 0.87
CA GLU A 102 -17.86 -8.91 0.32
C GLU A 102 -17.88 -8.36 -1.12
N ALA A 103 -17.05 -7.36 -1.43
CA ALA A 103 -16.93 -6.80 -2.77
C ALA A 103 -16.23 -7.74 -3.75
N GLY A 104 -15.43 -8.69 -3.25
CA GLY A 104 -14.56 -9.53 -4.08
C GLY A 104 -13.49 -8.76 -4.85
N VAL A 105 -13.06 -7.59 -4.36
CA VAL A 105 -12.01 -6.81 -5.02
C VAL A 105 -10.62 -7.29 -4.61
N LEU A 106 -9.70 -7.28 -5.58
CA LEU A 106 -8.30 -7.64 -5.34
C LEU A 106 -7.59 -6.50 -4.59
N VAL A 107 -6.82 -6.85 -3.56
CA VAL A 107 -5.92 -5.91 -2.89
C VAL A 107 -4.51 -6.07 -3.43
N GLY A 108 -4.04 -5.08 -4.17
CA GLY A 108 -2.64 -4.95 -4.56
C GLY A 108 -1.81 -4.31 -3.45
N MET A 109 -0.62 -4.84 -3.22
CA MET A 109 0.42 -4.23 -2.38
C MET A 109 1.67 -4.01 -3.24
N HIS A 110 1.89 -2.77 -3.63
CA HIS A 110 3.04 -2.39 -4.46
C HIS A 110 4.22 -1.88 -3.61
N SER A 111 5.43 -2.09 -4.11
CA SER A 111 6.64 -1.54 -3.50
C SER A 111 6.51 -0.03 -3.29
N SER A 112 6.58 0.41 -2.03
CA SER A 112 6.27 1.78 -1.64
C SER A 112 7.21 2.30 -0.56
N ASP A 113 7.23 3.62 -0.33
CA ASP A 113 7.89 4.17 0.86
C ASP A 113 7.07 3.79 2.10
N SER A 114 7.58 2.78 2.80
CA SER A 114 6.89 2.13 3.92
C SER A 114 7.52 2.50 5.27
N GLY A 115 8.35 3.54 5.31
CA GLY A 115 9.04 4.01 6.53
C GLY A 115 10.31 3.22 6.90
N TYR A 116 10.67 2.18 6.14
CA TYR A 116 11.85 1.34 6.44
C TYR A 116 13.20 2.05 6.27
N ALA A 117 13.21 3.28 5.74
CA ALA A 117 14.39 4.14 5.74
C ALA A 117 14.83 4.52 7.18
N ASP A 118 13.91 4.50 8.15
CA ASP A 118 14.22 4.75 9.56
C ASP A 118 15.20 3.69 10.10
N LEU A 119 15.09 2.43 9.65
CA LEU A 119 16.03 1.36 10.06
C LEU A 119 17.44 1.57 9.53
N VAL A 120 17.57 2.16 8.34
CA VAL A 120 18.87 2.53 7.77
C VAL A 120 19.45 3.69 8.56
N SER A 121 18.60 4.64 8.94
CA SER A 121 18.98 5.83 9.70
C SER A 121 19.52 5.53 11.09
N ILE A 122 19.17 4.39 11.69
CA ILE A 122 19.79 3.91 12.95
C ILE A 122 21.29 3.64 12.77
N GLY A 123 21.70 3.11 11.61
CA GLY A 123 23.09 2.72 11.34
C GLY A 123 23.93 3.83 10.69
N GLU A 124 23.32 4.66 9.86
CA GLU A 124 24.04 5.64 9.02
C GLU A 124 23.67 7.11 9.33
N GLY A 125 22.73 7.34 10.25
CA GLY A 125 22.12 8.65 10.45
C GLY A 125 21.04 8.96 9.41
N PRO A 126 20.21 9.99 9.65
CA PRO A 126 19.14 10.36 8.74
C PRO A 126 19.73 10.87 7.42
N THR A 127 19.41 10.18 6.33
CA THR A 127 19.87 10.54 4.98
C THR A 127 18.69 10.50 4.01
N GLU A 128 18.67 11.46 3.09
CA GLU A 128 17.70 11.45 1.99
C GLU A 128 18.04 10.36 0.98
N PHE A 129 17.03 9.76 0.36
CA PHE A 129 17.26 8.84 -0.73
C PHE A 129 17.74 9.62 -1.96
N LEU A 130 18.94 9.28 -2.45
CA LEU A 130 19.48 9.86 -3.66
C LEU A 130 19.33 8.85 -4.82
N PRO A 131 18.44 9.12 -5.79
CA PRO A 131 18.37 8.31 -7.00
C PRO A 131 19.74 8.23 -7.67
N PHE A 132 20.10 7.05 -8.16
CA PHE A 132 21.37 6.77 -8.85
C PHE A 132 22.65 6.78 -8.00
N GLN A 133 22.55 6.99 -6.68
CA GLN A 133 23.67 6.74 -5.76
C GLN A 133 23.39 5.45 -4.96
N PRO A 134 24.02 4.32 -5.35
CA PRO A 134 23.74 3.05 -4.71
C PRO A 134 24.23 3.06 -3.25
N ASN A 135 23.33 2.69 -2.33
CA ASN A 135 23.68 2.40 -0.95
C ASN A 135 23.46 0.89 -0.70
N PRO A 136 24.55 0.09 -0.61
CA PRO A 136 24.44 -1.36 -0.41
C PRO A 136 23.76 -1.74 0.91
N PHE A 137 24.04 -1.02 1.99
CA PHE A 137 23.44 -1.29 3.30
C PHE A 137 21.93 -1.05 3.29
N ARG A 138 21.49 0.10 2.76
CA ARG A 138 20.07 0.41 2.52
C ARG A 138 19.37 -0.67 1.72
N SER A 139 20.02 -1.16 0.66
CA SER A 139 19.46 -2.20 -0.22
C SER A 139 19.23 -3.52 0.51
N LEU A 140 20.15 -3.91 1.40
CA LEU A 140 20.04 -5.13 2.21
C LEU A 140 19.00 -4.99 3.34
N VAL A 141 18.99 -3.85 4.04
CA VAL A 141 18.11 -3.61 5.19
C VAL A 141 16.65 -3.46 4.76
N MET A 142 16.39 -2.73 3.67
CA MET A 142 15.04 -2.47 3.20
C MET A 142 14.49 -3.62 2.33
N ALA A 143 15.33 -4.24 1.49
CA ALA A 143 15.04 -5.38 0.62
C ALA A 143 13.53 -5.67 0.37
N ASN A 144 13.03 -6.83 0.81
CA ASN A 144 11.61 -7.18 0.75
C ASN A 144 10.90 -6.98 2.10
N ARG A 145 11.51 -6.23 3.03
CA ARG A 145 11.14 -6.29 4.43
C ARG A 145 9.72 -5.76 4.69
N ALA A 146 9.35 -4.67 4.03
CA ALA A 146 8.02 -4.06 4.17
C ALA A 146 6.88 -5.04 3.85
N ILE A 147 6.92 -5.70 2.68
CA ILE A 147 5.89 -6.68 2.33
C ILE A 147 5.92 -7.92 3.24
N THR A 148 7.10 -8.41 3.60
CA THR A 148 7.22 -9.56 4.51
C THR A 148 6.61 -9.24 5.86
N ASP A 149 6.92 -8.09 6.44
CA ASP A 149 6.39 -7.68 7.74
C ASP A 149 4.87 -7.40 7.68
N MET A 150 4.37 -6.80 6.60
CA MET A 150 2.93 -6.61 6.37
C MET A 150 2.19 -7.96 6.30
N MET A 151 2.70 -8.92 5.53
CA MET A 151 2.08 -10.25 5.43
C MET A 151 2.16 -11.03 6.74
N ASN A 152 3.29 -10.95 7.44
CA ASN A 152 3.43 -11.52 8.77
C ASN A 152 2.42 -10.88 9.74
N ALA A 153 2.22 -9.57 9.72
CA ALA A 153 1.25 -8.89 10.57
C ALA A 153 -0.19 -9.34 10.26
N MET A 154 -0.57 -9.46 8.99
CA MET A 154 -1.89 -9.96 8.58
C MET A 154 -2.13 -11.41 9.04
N VAL A 155 -1.12 -12.28 8.95
CA VAL A 155 -1.19 -13.67 9.43
C VAL A 155 -1.23 -13.72 10.96
N CYS A 156 -0.24 -13.13 11.63
CA CYS A 156 -0.07 -13.22 13.08
C CYS A 156 -1.20 -12.55 13.87
N HIS A 157 -1.81 -11.49 13.32
CA HIS A 157 -2.98 -10.87 13.92
C HIS A 157 -4.31 -11.49 13.45
N GLY A 158 -4.26 -12.55 12.64
CA GLY A 158 -5.41 -13.39 12.30
C GLY A 158 -6.38 -12.81 11.28
N ALA A 159 -5.99 -11.77 10.52
CA ALA A 159 -6.87 -11.16 9.52
C ALA A 159 -7.31 -12.17 8.45
N PHE A 160 -6.39 -12.97 7.92
CA PHE A 160 -6.71 -14.04 6.96
C PHE A 160 -7.51 -15.21 7.57
N SER A 161 -7.49 -15.35 8.90
CA SER A 161 -8.34 -16.34 9.57
C SER A 161 -9.78 -15.84 9.73
N ARG A 162 -9.96 -14.52 9.90
CA ARG A 162 -11.29 -13.88 9.96
C ARG A 162 -11.90 -13.67 8.58
N PHE A 163 -11.08 -13.40 7.56
CA PHE A 163 -11.47 -13.14 6.18
C PHE A 163 -10.76 -14.13 5.22
N PRO A 164 -11.24 -15.38 5.13
CA PRO A 164 -10.56 -16.45 4.40
C PRO A 164 -10.62 -16.32 2.87
N ASN A 165 -11.51 -15.50 2.33
CA ASN A 165 -11.67 -15.26 0.90
C ASN A 165 -10.99 -13.96 0.44
N LEU A 166 -10.36 -13.21 1.35
CA LEU A 166 -9.63 -11.99 1.02
C LEU A 166 -8.50 -12.28 0.03
N GLN A 167 -8.51 -11.59 -1.11
CA GLN A 167 -7.51 -11.77 -2.17
C GLN A 167 -6.47 -10.65 -2.11
N ILE A 168 -5.20 -11.01 -1.87
CA ILE A 168 -4.08 -10.07 -1.85
C ILE A 168 -3.02 -10.50 -2.88
N CYS A 169 -2.54 -9.55 -3.68
CA CYS A 169 -1.37 -9.74 -4.54
C CYS A 169 -0.27 -8.73 -4.20
N HIS A 170 0.98 -9.16 -4.35
CA HIS A 170 2.14 -8.29 -4.28
C HIS A 170 2.93 -8.43 -5.57
N ASP A 171 3.22 -7.32 -6.24
CA ASP A 171 4.02 -7.33 -7.45
C ASP A 171 5.50 -7.14 -7.10
N ARG A 172 6.34 -8.02 -7.66
CA ARG A 172 7.79 -7.90 -7.56
C ARG A 172 8.31 -7.46 -8.92
N LYS A 173 9.19 -6.47 -8.97
CA LYS A 173 10.12 -6.36 -10.10
C LYS A 173 10.88 -7.68 -10.20
N ARG A 174 10.73 -8.39 -11.32
CA ARG A 174 11.55 -9.56 -11.64
C ARG A 174 13.01 -9.12 -11.46
N ARG A 175 13.77 -9.81 -10.60
CA ARG A 175 15.23 -9.73 -10.69
C ARG A 175 15.56 -10.56 -11.92
N ASP A 176 16.02 -9.90 -12.97
CA ASP A 176 16.69 -10.61 -14.05
C ASP A 176 17.92 -11.25 -13.40
N LEU A 177 17.83 -12.55 -13.12
CA LEU A 177 18.99 -13.36 -12.79
C LEU A 177 19.74 -13.45 -14.13
N GLY A 178 20.61 -12.47 -14.39
CA GLY A 178 21.54 -12.56 -15.49
C GLY A 178 22.31 -13.87 -15.34
N GLU A 179 22.20 -14.74 -16.34
CA GLU A 179 23.12 -15.85 -16.50
C GLU A 179 24.54 -15.26 -16.51
N ALA A 180 25.36 -15.66 -15.54
CA ALA A 180 26.77 -15.33 -15.56
C ALA A 180 27.36 -15.95 -16.84
N PRO A 181 28.10 -15.19 -17.68
CA PRO A 181 28.75 -15.77 -18.84
C PRO A 181 29.73 -16.86 -18.37
N SER A 182 29.60 -18.02 -19.01
CA SER A 182 30.44 -19.22 -18.84
C SER A 182 31.91 -18.96 -19.15
#